data_AF-A0A4Y2E0X4-F1
#
_entry.id   AF-A0A4Y2E0X4-F1
#
_cell.length_a   1.000
_cell.length_b   1.000
_cell.length_c   1.000
_cell.angle_alpha   90.00
_cell.angle_beta   90.00
_cell.angle_gamma   90.00
#
_symmetry.space_group_name_H-M   'P 1'
#
loop_
_entity.id
_entity.type
_entity.pdbx_description
1 polymer ?
#
loop_
_entity_poly.entity_id
_entity_poly.type
_entity_poly.pdbx_seq_one_letter_code
_entity_poly.pdbx_strand_id
1 'polypeptide(L)'
;MYLQKYVKEDTGKELSLILDYRTHWNSLPATIERFQKLKVYIDKALIDKEYDTKFSDLQWSKIKDLIESFQPFKLAVDALSRRDSTLLTAEATLKFI
;
A
#
# COMPACT_ATOMS: atom_id res chain seq x y z
N MET A 1 6.21 8.63 -20.10
CA MET A 1 5.24 7.86 -19.30
C MET A 1 5.79 6.43 -19.08
N TYR A 2 6.93 6.29 -18.41
CA TYR A 2 7.75 5.07 -18.45
C TYR A 2 7.19 3.96 -17.56
N LEU A 3 6.81 4.28 -16.32
CA LEU A 3 6.22 3.31 -15.40
C LEU A 3 4.92 2.72 -15.95
N GLN A 4 4.00 3.56 -16.42
CA GLN A 4 2.73 3.10 -17.00
C GLN A 4 2.93 2.24 -18.25
N LYS A 5 3.94 2.57 -19.09
CA LYS A 5 4.32 1.77 -20.26
C LYS A 5 4.69 0.36 -19.82
N TYR A 6 5.63 0.23 -18.87
CA TYR A 6 6.07 -1.07 -18.39
C TYR A 6 4.97 -1.91 -17.74
N VAL A 7 4.08 -1.27 -16.98
CA VAL A 7 2.95 -1.97 -16.38
C VAL A 7 1.99 -2.46 -17.48
N LYS A 8 1.65 -1.61 -18.45
CA LYS A 8 0.73 -1.96 -19.54
C LYS A 8 1.29 -3.06 -20.43
N GLU A 9 2.60 -3.05 -20.71
CA GLU A 9 3.27 -4.09 -21.50
C GLU A 9 3.25 -5.45 -20.80
N ASP A 10 3.58 -5.51 -19.51
CA ASP A 10 3.69 -6.79 -18.79
C ASP A 10 2.35 -7.31 -18.23
N THR A 11 1.40 -6.44 -17.86
CA THR A 11 0.08 -6.86 -17.31
C THR A 11 -1.12 -6.61 -18.23
N GLY A 12 -0.95 -5.92 -19.36
CA GLY A 12 -2.04 -5.61 -20.29
C GLY A 12 -3.08 -4.62 -19.77
N LYS A 13 -2.87 -4.04 -18.57
CA LYS A 13 -3.82 -3.16 -17.89
C LYS A 13 -3.21 -1.81 -17.58
N GLU A 14 -4.04 -0.78 -17.68
CA GLU A 14 -3.69 0.55 -17.21
C GLU A 14 -4.05 0.70 -15.74
N LEU A 15 -3.08 1.22 -14.98
CA LEU A 15 -3.28 1.57 -13.58
C LEU A 15 -4.03 2.90 -13.47
N SER A 16 -5.20 2.88 -12.83
CA SER A 16 -5.93 4.09 -12.46
C SER A 16 -5.28 4.79 -11.27
N LEU A 17 -5.42 6.11 -11.16
CA LEU A 17 -5.00 6.82 -9.96
C LEU A 17 -5.87 6.39 -8.77
N ILE A 18 -5.22 6.00 -7.65
CA ILE A 18 -5.94 5.84 -6.37
C ILE A 18 -5.95 7.24 -5.73
N LEU A 19 -7.14 7.77 -5.52
CA LEU A 19 -7.33 9.04 -4.83
C LEU A 19 -7.44 8.78 -3.32
N ASP A 20 -6.64 9.50 -2.54
CA ASP A 20 -6.80 9.51 -1.08
C ASP A 20 -8.10 10.27 -0.74
N TYR A 21 -9.10 9.56 -0.23
CA TYR A 21 -10.29 10.21 0.33
C TYR A 21 -10.01 10.63 1.78
N ARG A 22 -10.27 11.89 2.11
CA ARG A 22 -9.87 12.57 3.35
C ARG A 22 -10.28 11.84 4.65
N THR A 23 -11.30 11.00 4.62
CA THR A 23 -11.83 10.31 5.81
C THR A 23 -11.51 8.82 5.89
N HIS A 24 -10.77 8.25 4.92
CA HIS A 24 -10.55 6.80 4.89
C HIS A 24 -9.15 6.44 5.43
N TRP A 25 -9.09 5.93 6.66
CA TRP A 25 -7.86 5.60 7.38
C TRP A 25 -7.05 4.48 6.70
N ASN A 26 -7.63 3.79 5.71
CA ASN A 26 -6.99 2.69 4.98
C ASN A 26 -6.32 3.13 3.65
N SER A 27 -6.24 4.43 3.32
CA SER A 27 -5.70 4.86 2.03
C SER A 27 -4.16 4.72 1.95
N LEU A 28 -3.44 5.03 3.04
CA LEU A 28 -1.99 4.91 3.10
C LEU A 28 -1.49 3.46 2.93
N PRO A 29 -2.01 2.46 3.68
CA PRO A 29 -1.60 1.07 3.49
C PRO A 29 -1.85 0.58 2.05
N ALA A 30 -2.99 0.92 1.46
CA ALA A 30 -3.32 0.53 0.08
C ALA A 30 -2.35 1.15 -0.95
N THR A 31 -1.95 2.40 -0.74
CA THR A 31 -0.98 3.09 -1.59
C THR A 31 0.42 2.47 -1.49
N ILE A 32 0.87 2.15 -0.27
CA ILE A 32 2.19 1.53 -0.04
C ILE A 32 2.23 0.08 -0.55
N GLU A 33 1.17 -0.71 -0.35
CA GLU A 33 1.03 -2.05 -0.93
C GLU A 33 1.12 -2.01 -2.47
N ARG A 34 0.46 -1.03 -3.10
CA ARG A 34 0.54 -0.85 -4.56
C ARG A 34 1.95 -0.45 -4.98
N PHE A 35 2.60 0.44 -4.26
CA PHE A 35 3.98 0.83 -4.54
C PHE A 35 4.92 -0.39 -4.50
N GLN A 36 4.80 -1.25 -3.48
CA GLN A 36 5.60 -2.47 -3.37
C GLN A 36 5.36 -3.44 -4.54
N LYS A 37 4.12 -3.61 -4.98
CA LYS A 37 3.77 -4.44 -6.16
C LYS A 37 4.40 -3.93 -7.45
N LEU A 38 4.70 -2.63 -7.53
CA LEU A 38 5.28 -2.01 -8.72
C LEU A 38 6.81 -1.95 -8.69
N LYS A 39 7.48 -2.51 -7.67
CA LYS A 39 8.95 -2.51 -7.51
C LYS A 39 9.71 -2.74 -8.82
N VAL A 40 9.41 -3.83 -9.53
CA VAL A 40 10.13 -4.20 -10.76
C VAL A 40 9.95 -3.17 -11.87
N TYR A 41 8.74 -2.62 -12.02
CA TYR A 41 8.45 -1.61 -13.03
C TYR A 41 9.06 -0.25 -12.69
N ILE A 42 9.15 0.07 -11.39
CA ILE A 42 9.85 1.25 -10.88
C ILE A 42 11.32 1.14 -11.23
N ASP A 43 11.96 0.00 -10.96
CA ASP A 43 13.38 -0.21 -11.29
C ASP A 43 13.65 -0.08 -12.80
N LYS A 44 12.80 -0.70 -13.65
CA LYS A 44 12.88 -0.54 -15.12
C LYS A 44 12.73 0.92 -15.54
N ALA A 45 11.76 1.63 -14.98
CA ALA A 45 11.52 3.04 -15.29
C ALA A 45 12.64 3.97 -14.83
N LEU A 46 13.30 3.67 -13.71
CA LEU A 46 14.45 4.43 -13.21
C LEU A 46 15.68 4.22 -14.10
N ILE A 47 15.94 2.99 -14.55
CA ILE A 47 17.02 2.66 -15.51
C ILE A 47 16.83 3.42 -16.82
N ASP A 48 15.62 3.40 -17.39
CA ASP A 48 15.28 4.15 -18.62
C ASP A 48 15.43 5.66 -18.50
N LYS A 49 15.31 6.17 -17.27
CA LYS A 49 15.48 7.58 -16.95
C LYS A 49 16.90 7.95 -16.56
N GLU A 50 17.82 6.99 -16.62
CA GLU A 50 19.22 7.16 -16.24
C GLU A 50 19.37 7.66 -14.79
N TYR A 51 18.40 7.34 -13.92
CA TYR A 51 18.54 7.57 -12.49
C TYR A 51 19.39 6.45 -11.89
N ASP A 52 20.51 6.84 -11.29
CA ASP A 52 21.43 5.91 -10.63
C ASP A 52 20.92 5.44 -9.26
N THR A 53 19.85 6.05 -8.76
CA THR A 53 19.25 5.70 -7.48
C THR A 53 18.28 4.54 -7.62
N LYS A 54 18.49 3.49 -6.81
CA LYS A 54 17.57 2.36 -6.66
C LYS A 54 17.25 2.16 -5.19
N PHE A 55 16.07 1.63 -4.92
CA PHE A 55 15.72 1.20 -3.58
C PHE A 55 16.55 -0.04 -3.23
N SER A 56 17.27 0.02 -2.12
CA SER A 56 18.02 -1.14 -1.61
C SER A 56 17.08 -2.21 -1.06
N ASP A 57 17.57 -3.45 -0.95
CA ASP A 57 16.79 -4.54 -0.35
C ASP A 57 16.39 -4.24 1.09
N LEU A 58 17.22 -3.50 1.83
CA LEU A 58 16.89 -3.02 3.17
C LEU A 58 15.69 -2.06 3.14
N GLN A 59 15.67 -1.10 2.21
CA GLN A 59 14.54 -0.18 2.07
C GLN A 59 13.26 -0.92 1.67
N TRP A 60 13.35 -1.90 0.77
CA TRP A 60 12.21 -2.76 0.42
C TRP A 60 11.71 -3.59 1.59
N SER A 61 12.63 -4.11 2.42
CA SER A 61 12.27 -4.80 3.66
C SER A 61 11.54 -3.86 4.61
N LYS A 62 12.01 -2.62 4.80
CA LYS A 62 11.33 -1.65 5.67
C LYS A 62 9.94 -1.27 5.18
N ILE A 63 9.75 -1.17 3.87
CA ILE A 63 8.41 -0.97 3.28
C ILE A 63 7.50 -2.17 3.57
N LYS A 64 8.05 -3.39 3.49
CA LYS A 64 7.31 -4.61 3.83
C LYS A 64 6.91 -4.64 5.30
N ASP A 65 7.87 -4.40 6.20
CA ASP A 65 7.63 -4.32 7.65
C ASP A 65 6.55 -3.29 7.98
N LEU A 66 6.55 -2.15 7.27
CA LEU A 66 5.56 -1.10 7.41
C LEU A 66 4.16 -1.54 6.95
N ILE A 67 4.04 -2.26 5.83
CA ILE A 67 2.76 -2.81 5.38
C ILE A 67 2.22 -3.83 6.40
N GLU A 68 3.09 -4.69 6.93
CA GLU A 68 2.72 -5.71 7.91
C GLU A 68 2.27 -5.08 9.23
N SER A 69 2.93 -4.01 9.70
CA SER A 69 2.51 -3.30 10.89
C SER A 69 1.17 -2.57 10.74
N PHE A 70 0.76 -2.21 9.52
CA PHE A 70 -0.55 -1.63 9.24
C PHE A 70 -1.71 -2.65 9.21
N GLN A 71 -1.44 -3.95 9.05
CA GLN A 71 -2.49 -4.99 9.03
C GLN A 71 -3.41 -4.98 10.26
N PRO A 72 -2.92 -4.96 11.51
CA PRO A 72 -3.79 -4.94 12.69
C PRO A 72 -4.68 -3.69 12.73
N PHE A 73 -4.16 -2.53 12.32
CA PHE A 73 -4.95 -1.29 12.27
C PHE A 73 -6.07 -1.36 11.22
N LYS A 74 -5.79 -1.94 10.05
CA LYS A 74 -6.80 -2.14 9.01
C LYS A 74 -7.93 -3.04 9.53
N LEU A 75 -7.59 -4.18 10.13
CA LEU A 75 -8.58 -5.10 10.71
C LEU A 75 -9.41 -4.44 11.81
N ALA A 76 -8.77 -3.62 12.64
CA ALA A 76 -9.45 -2.87 13.69
C ALA A 76 -10.41 -1.82 13.14
N VAL A 77 -9.98 -1.02 12.17
CA VAL A 77 -10.83 -0.04 11.49
C VAL A 77 -12.02 -0.73 10.84
N ASP A 78 -11.79 -1.85 10.14
CA ASP A 78 -12.84 -2.63 9.50
C ASP A 78 -13.83 -3.18 10.53
N ALA A 79 -13.37 -3.71 11.66
CA ALA A 79 -14.22 -4.19 12.76
C ALA A 79 -15.05 -3.08 13.40
N LEU A 80 -14.43 -1.92 13.68
CA LEU A 80 -15.08 -0.77 14.30
C LEU A 80 -16.08 -0.08 13.38
N SER A 81 -15.85 -0.12 12.07
CA SER A 81 -16.70 0.51 11.06
C SER A 81 -17.97 -0.30 10.75
N ARG A 82 -18.12 -1.51 11.31
CA ARG A 82 -19.33 -2.31 11.11
C ARG A 82 -20.51 -1.71 11.87
N ARG A 83 -21.70 -1.80 11.27
CA ARG A 83 -22.95 -1.29 11.88
C ARG A 83 -23.34 -2.00 13.17
N ASP A 84 -22.89 -3.24 13.35
CA ASP A 84 -23.12 -4.08 14.54
C ASP A 84 -22.05 -3.90 15.61
N SER A 85 -21.07 -2.99 15.41
CA SER A 85 -20.02 -2.72 16.40
C SER A 85 -20.61 -2.16 17.69
N THR A 86 -20.26 -2.78 18.82
CA THR A 86 -20.67 -2.35 20.16
C THR A 86 -19.48 -1.80 20.95
N LEU A 87 -19.73 -1.16 22.09
CA LEU A 87 -18.66 -0.72 23.00
C LEU A 87 -17.75 -1.89 23.44
N LEU A 88 -18.32 -3.07 23.66
CA LEU A 88 -17.56 -4.28 24.00
C LEU A 88 -16.66 -4.73 22.84
N THR A 89 -17.18 -4.69 21.62
CA THR A 89 -16.41 -4.98 20.40
C THR A 89 -15.26 -3.99 20.24
N ALA A 90 -15.50 -2.71 20.49
CA ALA A 90 -14.49 -1.67 20.41
C ALA A 90 -13.39 -1.84 21.47
N GLU A 91 -13.76 -2.09 22.72
CA GLU A 91 -12.80 -2.32 23.80
C GLU A 91 -11.93 -3.56 23.53
N ALA A 92 -12.53 -4.65 23.05
CA ALA A 92 -11.78 -5.85 22.66
C ALA A 92 -10.83 -5.55 21.49
N THR A 93 -11.32 -4.90 20.44
CA THR A 93 -10.51 -4.57 19.25
C THR A 93 -9.28 -3.73 19.61
N LEU A 94 -9.45 -2.71 20.45
CA LEU A 94 -8.36 -1.84 20.87
C LEU A 94 -7.33 -2.53 21.78
N LYS A 95 -7.69 -3.62 22.48
CA LYS A 95 -6.73 -4.40 23.29
C LYS A 95 -5.78 -5.26 22.45
N PHE A 96 -6.12 -5.53 21.19
CA PHE A 96 -5.35 -6.40 20.29
C PHE A 96 -4.56 -5.64 19.21
N ILE A 97 -4.56 -4.31 19.29
CA ILE A 97 -3.71 -3.39 18.51
C ILE A 97 -2.57 -2.93 19.42
#